data_AF-A0A6V7IJ16-F1
#
_entry.id   AF-A0A6V7IJ16-F1
#
_cell.length_a   1.000
_cell.length_b   1.000
_cell.length_c   1.000
_cell.angle_alpha   90.00
_cell.angle_beta   90.00
_cell.angle_gamma   90.00
#
_symmetry.space_group_name_H-M   'P 1'
#
loop_
_entity.id
_entity.type
_entity.pdbx_description
1 polymer ?
#
loop_
_entity_poly.entity_id
_entity_poly.type
_entity_poly.pdbx_seq_one_letter_code
_entity_poly.pdbx_strand_id
1 'polypeptide(L)' 'MDFWDHPYYRPVKFCTSITGQWPHQKRLQMIGLRTFLFIIVTLQLTSR' A
#
# COMPACT_ATOMS: atom_id res chain seq x y z
N MET A 1 3.11 5.56 23.37
CA MET A 1 3.46 4.27 22.75
C MET A 1 2.33 3.93 21.80
N ASP A 2 2.47 4.27 20.53
CA ASP A 2 1.50 3.95 19.50
C ASP A 2 1.37 2.42 19.39
N PHE A 3 0.21 1.89 19.78
CA PHE A 3 -0.12 0.46 19.68
C PHE A 3 0.20 -0.13 18.28
N TRP A 4 0.12 0.71 17.26
CA TRP A 4 0.33 0.38 15.84
C TRP A 4 1.78 0.44 15.36
N ASP A 5 2.72 0.87 16.21
CA ASP A 5 4.16 0.91 15.85
C ASP A 5 4.90 -0.38 16.20
N HIS A 6 4.19 -1.36 16.76
CA HIS A 6 4.76 -2.68 17.01
C HIS A 6 5.10 -3.38 15.67
N PRO A 7 6.27 -4.04 15.57
CA PRO A 7 6.70 -4.74 14.35
C PRO A 7 5.70 -5.81 13.88
N TYR A 8 4.90 -6.35 14.80
CA TYR A 8 3.81 -7.28 14.49
C TYR A 8 2.73 -6.69 13.58
N TYR A 9 2.45 -5.39 13.70
CA TYR A 9 1.44 -4.71 12.90
C TYR A 9 1.99 -4.13 11.59
N ARG A 10 3.30 -4.21 11.31
CA ARG A 10 3.88 -3.74 10.04
C ARG A 10 3.28 -4.42 8.80
N PRO A 11 3.10 -5.75 8.76
CA PRO A 11 2.49 -6.41 7.61
C PRO A 11 1.02 -6.01 7.46
N VAL A 12 0.28 -5.95 8.57
CA VAL A 12 -1.12 -5.53 8.59
C VAL A 12 -1.23 -4.11 8.04
N LYS A 13 -0.44 -3.18 8.57
CA LYS A 13 -0.33 -1.79 8.14
C LYS A 13 -0.03 -1.70 6.64
N PHE A 14 0.91 -2.49 6.13
CA PHE A 14 1.26 -2.53 4.71
C PHE A 14 0.09 -3.03 3.85
N CYS A 15 -0.51 -4.17 4.18
CA CYS A 15 -1.65 -4.74 3.45
C CYS A 15 -2.86 -3.80 3.44
N THR A 16 -3.21 -3.24 4.60
CA THR A 16 -4.31 -2.25 4.70
C THR A 16 -3.97 -0.93 4.01
N SER A 17 -2.68 -0.57 3.91
CA SER A 17 -2.25 0.61 3.16
C SER A 17 -2.31 0.39 1.65
N ILE A 18 -2.14 -0.87 1.21
CA ILE A 18 -2.30 -1.26 -0.18
C ILE A 18 -3.77 -1.20 -0.60
N THR A 19 -4.66 -1.74 0.23
CA THR A 19 -6.11 -1.70 -0.02
C THR A 19 -6.71 -0.30 0.18
N GLY A 20 -5.93 0.65 0.72
CA GLY A 20 -6.40 2.00 1.07
C GLY A 20 -7.37 2.01 2.26
N GLN A 21 -7.40 0.93 3.03
CA GLN A 21 -8.19 0.78 4.26
C GLN A 21 -7.48 1.36 5.49
N TRP A 22 -6.20 1.74 5.37
CA TRP A 22 -5.45 2.29 6.50
C TRP A 22 -5.91 3.72 6.83
N PRO A 23 -6.47 3.97 8.03
CA PRO A 23 -7.15 5.23 8.34
C PRO A 23 -6.21 6.45 8.42
N HIS A 24 -4.91 6.22 8.63
CA HIS A 24 -3.91 7.28 8.81
C HIS A 24 -2.93 7.42 7.61
N GLN A 25 -3.33 6.94 6.44
CA GLN A 25 -2.48 6.99 5.25
C GLN A 25 -2.54 8.38 4.58
N LYS A 26 -1.37 8.96 4.29
CA LYS A 26 -1.31 10.22 3.54
C LYS A 26 -1.85 9.99 2.13
N ARG A 27 -2.73 10.87 1.63
CA ARG A 27 -3.33 10.75 0.28
C ARG A 27 -2.30 10.55 -0.83
N LEU A 28 -1.14 11.21 -0.73
CA LEU A 28 -0.02 11.04 -1.66
C LEU A 28 0.53 9.60 -1.70
N GLN A 29 0.63 8.93 -0.54
CA GLN A 29 1.09 7.54 -0.49
C GLN A 29 0.06 6.58 -1.10
N MET A 30 -1.24 6.83 -0.91
CA MET A 30 -2.29 6.04 -1.56
C MET A 30 -2.23 6.15 -3.08
N ILE A 31 -2.11 7.37 -3.60
CA ILE A 31 -2.03 7.62 -5.04
C ILE A 31 -0.76 6.98 -5.61
N GLY A 32 0.40 7.22 -5.00
CA GLY A 32 1.66 6.65 -5.45
C GLY A 32 1.64 5.11 -5.50
N LEU A 33 1.07 4.47 -4.49
CA LEU A 33 1.02 3.02 -4.41
C LEU A 33 0.01 2.41 -5.39
N ARG A 34 -1.14 3.05 -5.63
CA ARG A 34 -2.09 2.64 -6.67
C ARG A 34 -1.51 2.79 -8.08
N THR A 35 -0.81 3.90 -8.35
CA THR A 35 -0.14 4.13 -9.64
C THR A 35 0.98 3.10 -9.85
N PHE A 36 1.76 2.80 -8.82
CA PHE A 36 2.81 1.78 -8.89
C PHE A 36 2.24 0.39 -9.18
N LEU A 37 1.16 -0.01 -8.50
CA LEU A 37 0.47 -1.27 -8.78
C LEU A 37 -0.10 -1.30 -10.20
N PHE A 38 -0.69 -0.21 -10.65
CA PHE A 38 -1.21 -0.10 -12.02
C PHE A 38 -0.08 -0.26 -13.05
N ILE A 39 1.06 0.39 -12.86
CA ILE A 39 2.24 0.25 -13.74
C ILE A 39 2.70 -1.21 -13.77
N ILE A 40 2.87 -1.86 -12.61
CA ILE A 40 3.27 -3.27 -12.55
C ILE A 40 2.30 -4.16 -13.33
N VAL A 41 1.00 -3.99 -13.13
CA VAL A 41 -0.02 -4.76 -13.82
C VAL A 41 0.04 -4.53 -15.34
N THR A 42 0.15 -3.27 -15.78
CA THR A 42 0.28 -2.95 -17.21
C THR A 42 1.55 -3.50 -17.83
N LEU A 43 2.68 -3.48 -17.11
CA LEU A 43 3.94 -4.07 -17.57
C LEU A 43 3.84 -5.59 -17.68
N GLN A 44 3.23 -6.26 -16.69
CA GLN A 44 3.00 -7.70 -16.72
C GLN A 44 2.07 -8.12 -17.85
N LEU A 45 1.02 -7.33 -18.11
CA LEU A 45 0.10 -7.56 -19.24
C LEU A 45 0.76 -7.31 -20.60
N THR A 46 1.63 -6.30 -20.70
CA THR A 46 2.36 -5.96 -21.93
C THR A 46 3.51 -6.92 -22.22
N SER A 47 4.13 -7.47 -21.18
CA SER A 47 5.26 -8.39 -21.28
C SER A 47 4.84 -9.84 -21.62
N ARG A 48 3.53 -10.12 -21.65
CA ARG A 48 2.96 -11.44 -21.93
C ARG A 48 2.42 -11.50 -23.34
#